data_AF-A0AA40K0T9-F1
#
_entry.id   AF-A0AA40K0T9-F1
#
_cell.length_a   1.000
_cell.length_b   1.000
_cell.length_c   1.000
_cell.angle_alpha   90.00
_cell.angle_beta   90.00
_cell.angle_gamma   90.00
#
_symmetry.space_group_name_H-M   'P 1'
#
loop_
_entity.id
_entity.type
_entity.pdbx_description
1 polymer ?
#
loop_
_entity_poly.entity_id
_entity_poly.type
_entity_poly.pdbx_seq_one_letter_code
_entity_poly.pdbx_strand_id
1 'polypeptide(L)'
;MAPPLLTALAALTLAPLVLATPATLLPCGAASYLPTEYVCYNNRTLCPIINSLPLSHCPPSGGCYAPQQFSCDAATGELRTLPEAAGDRPFVLTAWGTRSAYRGKEVNACGGYLAIGANARVCTGCPKGREGVDCGEYGGRTVFRGDGRMVSCRCPWGQYWYIHPSDGVLKYTDVLVPPATTWVDERPERQWTGRGTTAYENGFLVADGAPHYFKACLRTHLGGGVGTGRAWRLYATSNWVALDADCEPVKLVATMVDAKMGAYEYH
;
A
#
# COMPACT_ATOMS: atom_id res chain seq x y z
N MET A 1 -56.13 41.29 -25.02
CA MET A 1 -55.56 39.99 -24.62
C MET A 1 -54.12 40.24 -24.24
N ALA A 2 -53.81 40.24 -22.95
CA ALA A 2 -52.50 40.60 -22.40
C ALA A 2 -51.68 39.35 -22.06
N PRO A 3 -50.35 39.35 -22.24
CA PRO A 3 -49.50 38.20 -21.95
C PRO A 3 -49.13 38.13 -20.46
N PRO A 4 -48.91 36.95 -19.88
CA PRO A 4 -48.41 36.82 -18.51
C PRO A 4 -46.88 36.99 -18.47
N LEU A 5 -46.41 37.83 -17.53
CA LEU A 5 -45.02 37.95 -17.13
C LEU A 5 -44.57 36.69 -16.37
N LEU A 6 -43.48 36.07 -16.83
CA LEU A 6 -42.74 35.02 -16.12
C LEU A 6 -41.67 35.66 -15.24
N THR A 7 -41.90 35.73 -13.93
CA THR A 7 -40.91 36.09 -12.91
C THR A 7 -39.98 34.91 -12.64
N ALA A 8 -38.73 35.01 -13.10
CA ALA A 8 -37.65 34.09 -12.75
C ALA A 8 -37.11 34.42 -11.34
N LEU A 9 -37.32 33.54 -10.37
CA LEU A 9 -36.64 33.60 -9.06
C LEU A 9 -35.20 33.07 -9.23
N ALA A 10 -34.22 33.97 -9.18
CA ALA A 10 -32.82 33.61 -9.05
C ALA A 10 -32.53 33.20 -7.59
N ALA A 11 -32.36 31.90 -7.35
CA ALA A 11 -31.90 31.39 -6.06
C ALA A 11 -30.38 31.63 -5.92
N LEU A 12 -30.00 32.64 -5.14
CA LEU A 12 -28.62 32.88 -4.73
C LEU A 12 -28.19 31.75 -3.77
N THR A 13 -27.41 30.79 -4.27
CA THR A 13 -26.74 29.80 -3.43
C THR A 13 -25.57 30.46 -2.71
N LEU A 14 -25.76 30.78 -1.43
CA LEU A 14 -24.70 31.16 -0.51
C LEU A 14 -23.74 29.97 -0.34
N ALA A 15 -22.64 29.98 -1.09
CA ALA A 15 -21.56 29.03 -0.88
C ALA A 15 -20.91 29.30 0.50
N PRO A 16 -20.81 28.29 1.38
CA PRO A 16 -20.12 28.46 2.64
C PRO A 16 -18.63 28.70 2.38
N LEU A 17 -18.14 29.88 2.76
CA LEU A 17 -16.71 30.16 2.86
C LEU A 17 -16.13 29.26 3.96
N VAL A 18 -15.43 28.20 3.55
CA VAL A 18 -14.60 27.40 4.46
C VAL A 18 -13.44 28.27 4.90
N LEU A 19 -13.56 28.88 6.08
CA LEU A 19 -12.47 29.57 6.74
C LEU A 19 -11.38 28.55 7.08
N ALA A 20 -10.28 28.58 6.33
CA ALA A 20 -9.10 27.80 6.66
C ALA A 20 -8.61 28.25 8.06
N THR A 21 -8.65 27.34 9.02
CA THR A 21 -8.09 27.58 10.35
C THR A 21 -6.60 27.91 10.20
N PRO A 22 -6.11 29.00 10.81
CA PRO A 22 -4.71 29.37 10.68
C PRO A 22 -3.84 28.22 11.19
N ALA A 23 -2.92 27.75 10.34
CA ALA A 23 -2.03 26.66 10.73
C ALA A 23 -1.17 27.12 11.91
N THR A 24 -1.25 26.40 13.03
CA THR A 24 -0.51 26.73 14.25
C THR A 24 0.96 26.35 14.07
N LEU A 25 1.83 27.35 14.03
CA LEU A 25 3.28 27.16 14.02
C LEU A 25 3.76 26.75 15.41
N LEU A 26 4.59 25.71 15.49
CA LEU A 26 5.24 25.27 16.73
C LEU A 26 6.73 25.64 16.72
N PRO A 27 7.32 25.97 17.88
CA PRO A 27 8.76 26.22 17.98
C PRO A 27 9.58 24.93 17.97
N CYS A 28 10.78 24.99 17.39
CA CYS A 28 11.83 23.97 17.43
C CYS A 28 13.18 24.69 17.55
N GLY A 29 13.62 24.93 18.79
CA GLY A 29 14.79 25.75 19.06
C GLY A 29 14.56 27.19 18.62
N ALA A 30 15.35 27.67 17.65
CA ALA A 30 15.24 29.01 17.09
C ALA A 30 14.31 29.10 15.86
N ALA A 31 13.83 27.97 15.35
CA ALA A 31 12.95 27.91 14.18
C ALA A 31 11.50 27.68 14.61
N SER A 32 10.55 28.14 13.78
CA SER A 32 9.14 27.76 13.86
C SER A 32 8.80 26.84 12.69
N TYR A 33 7.94 25.84 12.88
CA TYR A 33 7.59 24.87 11.86
C TYR A 33 6.11 24.51 11.85
N LEU A 34 5.64 23.99 10.71
CA LEU A 34 4.31 23.41 10.55
C LEU A 34 4.34 21.91 10.92
N PRO A 35 3.60 21.45 11.94
CA PRO A 35 3.60 20.04 12.36
C PRO A 35 3.08 19.05 11.31
N THR A 36 2.42 19.55 10.28
CA THR A 36 1.96 18.77 9.13
C THR A 36 3.08 18.52 8.11
N GLU A 37 4.17 19.26 8.17
CA GLU A 37 5.28 19.20 7.20
C GLU A 37 6.61 18.75 7.82
N TYR A 38 6.82 18.98 9.13
CA TYR A 38 8.05 18.63 9.82
C TYR A 38 7.78 18.02 11.20
N VAL A 39 8.75 17.25 11.69
CA VAL A 39 8.85 16.79 13.07
C VAL A 39 10.11 17.40 13.69
N CYS A 40 9.96 17.97 14.89
CA CYS A 40 11.06 18.52 15.66
C CYS A 40 11.66 17.45 16.59
N TYR A 41 12.96 17.22 16.49
CA TYR A 41 13.72 16.33 17.37
C TYR A 41 14.64 17.14 18.28
N ASN A 42 14.62 16.79 19.57
CA ASN A 42 15.47 17.38 20.61
C ASN A 42 15.45 18.92 20.67
N ASN A 43 14.33 19.53 20.29
CA ASN A 43 14.16 20.99 20.20
C ASN A 43 15.24 21.69 19.35
N ARG A 44 15.81 21.01 18.34
CA ARG A 44 16.94 21.52 17.54
C ARG A 44 16.88 21.12 16.06
N THR A 45 16.49 19.89 15.76
CA THR A 45 16.53 19.38 14.39
C THR A 45 15.13 19.22 13.82
N LEU A 46 14.87 19.81 12.65
CA LEU A 46 13.64 19.62 11.91
C LEU A 46 13.85 18.55 10.82
N CYS A 47 13.01 17.52 10.86
CA CYS A 47 12.98 16.50 9.81
C CYS A 47 11.67 16.56 9.05
N PRO A 48 11.71 16.53 7.70
CA PRO A 48 10.50 16.64 6.90
C PRO A 48 9.62 15.38 7.03
N ILE A 49 8.33 15.57 6.76
CA ILE A 49 7.33 14.52 6.60
C ILE A 49 7.15 14.30 5.10
N ILE A 50 7.59 13.16 4.59
CA ILE A 50 7.49 12.83 3.16
C ILE A 50 6.40 11.79 2.97
N ASN A 51 5.39 12.08 2.14
CA ASN A 51 4.23 11.20 1.91
C ASN A 51 3.52 10.76 3.22
N SER A 52 3.36 11.69 4.16
CA SER A 52 2.79 11.43 5.50
C SER A 52 3.59 10.48 6.38
N LEU A 53 4.85 10.21 6.04
CA LEU A 53 5.79 9.49 6.89
C LEU A 53 6.86 10.45 7.42
N PRO A 54 6.95 10.63 8.74
CA PRO A 54 7.99 11.47 9.32
C PRO A 54 9.36 10.81 9.15
N LEU A 55 10.33 11.57 8.67
CA LEU A 55 11.73 11.12 8.77
C LEU A 55 12.19 11.18 10.24
N SER A 56 13.07 10.26 10.61
CA SER A 56 13.73 10.21 11.91
C SER A 56 15.06 10.94 11.87
N HIS A 57 15.49 11.51 13.00
CA HIS A 57 16.81 12.12 13.13
C HIS A 57 17.83 11.10 13.64
N CYS A 58 19.01 11.02 13.03
CA CYS A 58 20.10 10.12 13.45
C CYS A 58 21.18 10.89 14.24
N PRO A 59 21.12 10.97 15.58
CA PRO A 59 22.18 11.58 16.37
C PRO A 59 23.48 10.74 16.36
N PRO A 60 24.66 11.30 16.70
CA PRO A 60 24.88 12.67 17.19
C PRO A 60 25.09 13.73 16.09
N SER A 61 25.56 13.34 14.90
CA SER A 61 25.88 14.25 13.78
C SER A 61 25.10 13.95 12.49
N GLY A 62 24.24 12.95 12.50
CA GLY A 62 23.53 12.49 11.32
C GLY A 62 22.31 13.34 10.96
N GLY A 63 21.89 13.24 9.71
CA GLY A 63 20.73 13.93 9.17
C GLY A 63 19.40 13.22 9.46
N CYS A 64 18.38 13.64 8.72
CA CYS A 64 17.09 12.99 8.72
C CYS A 64 17.11 11.78 7.77
N TYR A 65 16.56 10.65 8.20
CA TYR A 65 16.53 9.41 7.44
C TYR A 65 15.15 8.76 7.50
N ALA A 66 14.84 7.89 6.53
CA ALA A 66 13.61 7.11 6.54
C ALA A 66 13.81 5.87 7.44
N PRO A 67 13.16 5.79 8.61
CA PRO A 67 13.34 4.66 9.53
C PRO A 67 12.79 3.33 8.97
N GLN A 68 12.00 3.39 7.90
CA GLN A 68 11.51 2.22 7.17
C GLN A 68 12.51 1.70 6.12
N GLN A 69 13.67 2.33 5.95
CA GLN A 69 14.71 1.86 5.02
C GLN A 69 16.08 1.76 5.69
N PHE A 70 16.33 2.59 6.69
CA PHE A 70 17.59 2.60 7.41
C PHE A 70 17.35 2.48 8.91
N SER A 71 18.32 1.89 9.59
CA SER A 71 18.54 2.00 11.03
C SER A 71 19.68 2.99 11.28
N CYS A 72 19.66 3.64 12.44
CA CYS A 72 20.69 4.56 12.87
C CYS A 72 21.42 3.97 14.09
N ASP A 73 22.74 3.91 14.03
CA ASP A 73 23.56 3.67 15.21
C ASP A 73 23.67 4.97 16.00
N ALA A 74 23.05 5.02 17.18
CA ALA A 74 22.99 6.23 17.99
C ALA A 74 24.37 6.66 18.57
N ALA A 75 25.34 5.75 18.62
CA ALA A 75 26.68 6.05 19.13
C ALA A 75 27.56 6.69 18.05
N THR A 76 27.48 6.20 16.82
CA THR A 76 28.33 6.65 15.70
C THR A 76 27.63 7.65 14.78
N GLY A 77 26.29 7.67 14.77
CA GLY A 77 25.49 8.41 13.80
C GLY A 77 25.49 7.79 12.40
N GLU A 78 25.97 6.55 12.26
CA GLU A 78 26.00 5.84 10.98
C GLU A 78 24.63 5.24 10.64
N LEU A 79 24.26 5.38 9.36
CA LEU A 79 23.06 4.74 8.81
C LEU A 79 23.40 3.38 8.22
N ARG A 80 22.57 2.39 8.52
CA ARG A 80 22.65 1.04 7.96
C ARG A 80 21.31 0.67 7.34
N THR A 81 21.32 0.15 6.13
CA THR A 81 20.10 -0.36 5.48
C THR A 81 19.46 -1.41 6.38
N LEU A 82 18.12 -1.38 6.48
CA LEU A 82 17.39 -2.41 7.20
C LEU A 82 17.65 -3.78 6.57
N PRO A 83 17.61 -4.86 7.36
CA PRO A 83 17.65 -6.20 6.81
C PRO A 83 16.47 -6.39 5.86
N GLU A 84 16.72 -7.08 4.75
CA GLU A 84 15.65 -7.53 3.87
C GLU A 84 14.80 -8.57 4.62
N ALA A 85 13.51 -8.62 4.33
CA ALA A 85 12.61 -9.70 4.71
C ALA A 85 12.95 -10.96 3.90
N ALA A 86 14.17 -11.46 4.09
CA ALA A 86 14.74 -12.58 3.37
C ALA A 86 13.88 -13.84 3.56
N GLY A 87 13.76 -14.61 2.48
CA GLY A 87 13.18 -15.94 2.47
C GLY A 87 11.68 -15.99 2.80
N ASP A 88 11.34 -16.82 3.79
CA ASP A 88 9.96 -17.26 4.07
C ASP A 88 9.21 -16.40 5.09
N ARG A 89 9.82 -15.29 5.53
CA ARG A 89 9.30 -14.45 6.62
C ARG A 89 8.01 -13.75 6.19
N PRO A 90 6.85 -14.07 6.80
CA PRO A 90 5.57 -13.52 6.40
C PRO A 90 5.36 -12.09 6.86
N PHE A 91 4.91 -11.20 5.98
CA PHE A 91 4.56 -9.83 6.32
C PHE A 91 3.20 -9.42 5.76
N VAL A 92 2.58 -8.43 6.39
CA VAL A 92 1.49 -7.65 5.80
C VAL A 92 2.02 -6.33 5.26
N LEU A 93 1.33 -5.74 4.30
CA LEU A 93 1.66 -4.41 3.79
C LEU A 93 0.61 -3.40 4.26
N THR A 94 1.05 -2.24 4.70
CA THR A 94 0.20 -1.07 4.96
C THR A 94 0.58 0.09 4.06
N ALA A 95 -0.39 0.85 3.59
CA ALA A 95 -0.15 1.98 2.71
C ALA A 95 -0.11 3.31 3.45
N TRP A 96 0.84 4.15 3.07
CA TRP A 96 1.06 5.47 3.65
C TRP A 96 1.14 6.51 2.54
N GLY A 97 0.30 7.53 2.64
CA GLY A 97 0.27 8.65 1.70
C GLY A 97 -0.60 9.79 2.23
N THR A 98 -0.77 10.82 1.41
CA THR A 98 -1.44 12.07 1.82
C THR A 98 -2.93 11.89 2.07
N ARG A 99 -3.62 10.97 1.38
CA ARG A 99 -5.05 10.72 1.63
C ARG A 99 -5.31 9.86 2.85
N SER A 100 -6.21 10.35 3.71
CA SER A 100 -6.77 9.59 4.82
C SER A 100 -7.56 8.34 4.39
N ALA A 101 -8.07 8.32 3.15
CA ALA A 101 -8.86 7.20 2.62
C ALA A 101 -8.11 5.86 2.62
N TYR A 102 -6.77 5.89 2.53
CA TYR A 102 -5.94 4.69 2.52
C TYR A 102 -4.72 4.75 3.45
N ARG A 103 -4.46 5.88 4.14
CA ARG A 103 -3.34 6.00 5.09
C ARG A 103 -3.50 5.02 6.25
N GLY A 104 -2.46 4.22 6.50
CA GLY A 104 -2.43 3.17 7.52
C GLY A 104 -3.37 1.99 7.22
N LYS A 105 -3.91 1.88 6.01
CA LYS A 105 -4.78 0.75 5.62
C LYS A 105 -3.95 -0.39 5.04
N GLU A 106 -4.36 -1.61 5.34
CA GLU A 106 -3.74 -2.81 4.80
C GLU A 106 -3.97 -2.94 3.29
N VAL A 107 -2.99 -3.54 2.63
CA VAL A 107 -3.10 -3.97 1.24
C VAL A 107 -3.85 -5.30 1.21
N ASN A 108 -4.96 -5.32 0.48
CA ASN A 108 -5.84 -6.47 0.39
C ASN A 108 -5.84 -7.07 -1.01
N ALA A 109 -5.89 -8.40 -1.07
CA ALA A 109 -6.00 -9.18 -2.30
C ALA A 109 -7.46 -9.56 -2.59
N CYS A 110 -7.97 -9.13 -3.74
CA CYS A 110 -9.26 -9.57 -4.26
C CYS A 110 -9.37 -9.35 -5.79
N GLY A 111 -9.96 -10.30 -6.50
CA GLY A 111 -10.22 -10.22 -7.93
C GLY A 111 -8.95 -10.13 -8.79
N GLY A 112 -7.86 -10.78 -8.36
CA GLY A 112 -6.59 -10.86 -9.08
C GLY A 112 -5.68 -9.63 -8.98
N TYR A 113 -5.97 -8.66 -8.10
CA TYR A 113 -5.11 -7.50 -7.86
C TYR A 113 -5.01 -7.09 -6.39
N LEU A 114 -3.99 -6.28 -6.10
CA LEU A 114 -3.77 -5.69 -4.77
C LEU A 114 -4.33 -4.28 -4.72
N ALA A 115 -5.10 -3.99 -3.66
CA ALA A 115 -5.74 -2.70 -3.47
C ALA A 115 -5.73 -2.23 -2.01
N ILE A 116 -5.96 -0.94 -1.80
CA ILE A 116 -6.02 -0.29 -0.49
C ILE A 116 -7.28 0.58 -0.36
N GLY A 117 -7.57 0.96 0.88
CA GLY A 117 -8.65 1.89 1.25
C GLY A 117 -9.89 1.19 1.80
N ALA A 118 -10.88 2.01 2.21
CA ALA A 118 -12.04 1.55 2.98
C ALA A 118 -12.87 0.41 2.34
N ASN A 119 -12.80 0.27 1.01
CA ASN A 119 -13.55 -0.75 0.28
C ASN A 119 -12.66 -1.82 -0.36
N ALA A 120 -11.35 -1.78 -0.13
CA ALA A 120 -10.48 -2.88 -0.53
C ALA A 120 -10.82 -4.08 0.36
N ARG A 121 -11.43 -5.11 -0.21
CA ARG A 121 -11.79 -6.35 0.50
C ARG A 121 -10.66 -7.36 0.36
N VAL A 122 -10.54 -8.25 1.33
CA VAL A 122 -9.80 -9.49 1.14
C VAL A 122 -10.79 -10.55 0.68
N CYS A 123 -10.54 -11.16 -0.48
CA CYS A 123 -11.38 -12.22 -1.01
C CYS A 123 -10.67 -13.53 -0.78
N THR A 124 -11.01 -14.18 0.34
CA THR A 124 -10.42 -15.45 0.75
C THR A 124 -11.39 -16.60 0.52
N GLY A 125 -10.89 -17.74 0.08
CA GLY A 125 -11.62 -19.00 0.08
C GLY A 125 -11.12 -19.94 1.15
N CYS A 126 -11.94 -20.93 1.49
CA CYS A 126 -11.48 -22.14 2.13
C CYS A 126 -12.28 -23.34 1.59
N PRO A 127 -11.63 -24.36 1.01
CA PRO A 127 -12.29 -25.51 0.44
C PRO A 127 -12.78 -26.44 1.56
N LYS A 128 -13.99 -26.16 2.07
CA LYS A 128 -14.66 -27.01 3.06
C LYS A 128 -14.82 -28.44 2.51
N GLY A 129 -14.55 -29.44 3.35
CA GLY A 129 -14.75 -30.85 3.01
C GLY A 129 -13.55 -31.56 2.36
N ARG A 130 -12.39 -30.90 2.23
CA ARG A 130 -11.13 -31.58 1.87
C ARG A 130 -10.43 -32.08 3.13
N GLU A 131 -9.89 -33.29 3.07
CA GLU A 131 -9.17 -33.90 4.19
C GLU A 131 -7.91 -33.08 4.54
N GLY A 132 -7.73 -32.81 5.84
CA GLY A 132 -6.60 -32.01 6.35
C GLY A 132 -6.70 -30.52 6.03
N VAL A 133 -7.90 -29.98 5.79
CA VAL A 133 -8.15 -28.55 5.68
C VAL A 133 -8.75 -28.04 6.99
N ASP A 134 -7.96 -27.26 7.74
CA ASP A 134 -8.43 -26.51 8.89
C ASP A 134 -8.47 -25.01 8.56
N CYS A 135 -9.65 -24.53 8.15
CA CYS A 135 -9.84 -23.11 7.86
C CYS A 135 -9.70 -22.23 9.11
N GLY A 136 -9.92 -22.79 10.30
CA GLY A 136 -9.91 -22.04 11.57
C GLY A 136 -8.49 -21.66 12.01
N GLU A 137 -7.47 -22.31 11.46
CA GLU A 137 -6.07 -21.99 11.72
C GLU A 137 -5.65 -20.65 11.09
N TYR A 138 -6.36 -20.18 10.05
CA TYR A 138 -5.96 -19.02 9.24
C TYR A 138 -6.79 -17.76 9.53
N GLY A 139 -6.10 -16.62 9.65
CA GLY A 139 -6.68 -15.32 10.00
C GLY A 139 -7.37 -14.57 8.85
N GLY A 140 -7.22 -15.02 7.61
CA GLY A 140 -7.89 -14.46 6.43
C GLY A 140 -7.35 -13.10 5.98
N ARG A 141 -6.15 -12.70 6.40
CA ARG A 141 -5.50 -11.46 5.93
C ARG A 141 -4.65 -11.73 4.69
N THR A 142 -4.35 -10.67 3.94
CA THR A 142 -3.39 -10.74 2.84
C THR A 142 -1.97 -10.71 3.39
N VAL A 143 -1.32 -11.87 3.41
CA VAL A 143 0.04 -12.03 3.92
C VAL A 143 0.98 -12.43 2.78
N PHE A 144 2.11 -11.73 2.70
CA PHE A 144 3.13 -11.83 1.67
C PHE A 144 4.41 -12.47 2.23
N ARG A 145 5.29 -12.90 1.33
CA ARG A 145 6.67 -13.35 1.60
C ARG A 145 7.62 -12.60 0.69
N GLY A 146 8.87 -12.48 1.11
CA GLY A 146 9.90 -11.68 0.43
C GLY A 146 10.31 -12.27 -0.92
N ASP A 147 10.11 -13.57 -1.10
CA ASP A 147 10.35 -14.29 -2.35
C ASP A 147 9.20 -14.20 -3.36
N GLY A 148 8.23 -13.32 -3.13
CA GLY A 148 7.07 -13.14 -4.01
C GLY A 148 5.91 -14.11 -3.76
N ARG A 149 6.05 -15.07 -2.83
CA ARG A 149 4.91 -15.91 -2.41
C ARG A 149 3.92 -15.12 -1.58
N MET A 150 2.67 -15.56 -1.59
CA MET A 150 1.66 -15.21 -0.61
C MET A 150 1.49 -16.38 0.34
N VAL A 151 1.22 -16.11 1.61
CA VAL A 151 0.93 -17.20 2.56
C VAL A 151 -0.46 -17.71 2.28
N SER A 152 -0.52 -18.87 1.64
CA SER A 152 -1.71 -19.68 1.40
C SER A 152 -1.49 -21.11 1.89
N CYS A 153 -2.43 -21.64 2.68
CA CYS A 153 -2.25 -22.87 3.47
C CYS A 153 -1.86 -24.11 2.64
N ARG A 154 -2.49 -24.34 1.49
CA ARG A 154 -2.38 -25.66 0.84
C ARG A 154 -2.75 -25.67 -0.63
N CYS A 155 -2.17 -24.75 -1.38
CA CYS A 155 -1.95 -25.01 -2.79
C CYS A 155 -0.55 -25.63 -2.88
N PRO A 156 -0.36 -26.85 -3.44
CA PRO A 156 0.98 -27.45 -3.63
C PRO A 156 1.98 -26.50 -4.30
N TRP A 157 1.44 -25.48 -4.96
CA TRP A 157 2.14 -24.52 -5.77
C TRP A 157 2.08 -23.08 -5.23
N GLY A 158 1.36 -22.83 -4.14
CA GLY A 158 1.18 -21.49 -3.55
C GLY A 158 0.40 -20.51 -4.45
N GLN A 159 0.22 -19.30 -3.95
CA GLN A 159 -0.11 -18.13 -4.76
C GLN A 159 1.05 -17.15 -4.70
N TYR A 160 1.21 -16.36 -5.75
CA TYR A 160 2.33 -15.45 -5.91
C TYR A 160 1.81 -14.06 -6.21
N TRP A 161 2.48 -13.04 -5.67
CA TRP A 161 2.24 -11.66 -6.02
C TRP A 161 3.35 -11.16 -6.94
N TYR A 162 3.00 -10.25 -7.84
CA TYR A 162 3.93 -9.75 -8.86
C TYR A 162 3.53 -8.36 -9.36
N ILE A 163 4.50 -7.65 -9.93
CA ILE A 163 4.26 -6.44 -10.70
C ILE A 163 4.03 -6.88 -12.15
N HIS A 164 2.85 -6.62 -12.68
CA HIS A 164 2.51 -7.02 -14.02
C HIS A 164 3.33 -6.22 -15.05
N PRO A 165 4.05 -6.88 -15.98
CA PRO A 165 5.11 -6.23 -16.76
C PRO A 165 4.60 -5.19 -17.75
N SER A 166 3.37 -5.31 -18.26
CA SER A 166 2.87 -4.39 -19.28
C SER A 166 2.24 -3.11 -18.71
N ASP A 167 1.64 -3.18 -17.52
CA ASP A 167 0.84 -2.09 -16.94
C ASP A 167 1.32 -1.65 -15.54
N GLY A 168 2.28 -2.38 -14.96
CA GLY A 168 2.83 -2.11 -13.64
C GLY A 168 1.87 -2.40 -12.48
N VAL A 169 0.68 -2.96 -12.73
CA VAL A 169 -0.31 -3.25 -11.67
C VAL A 169 0.25 -4.33 -10.74
N LEU A 170 0.09 -4.13 -9.43
CA LEU A 170 0.37 -5.18 -8.46
C LEU A 170 -0.77 -6.21 -8.50
N LYS A 171 -0.43 -7.42 -8.95
CA LYS A 171 -1.35 -8.54 -9.11
C LYS A 171 -0.94 -9.71 -8.24
N TYR A 172 -1.82 -10.70 -8.15
CA TYR A 172 -1.48 -12.01 -7.64
C TYR A 172 -2.08 -13.09 -8.53
N THR A 173 -1.48 -14.28 -8.50
CA THR A 173 -1.91 -15.42 -9.29
C THR A 173 -3.15 -16.07 -8.68
N ASP A 174 -4.06 -16.55 -9.50
CA ASP A 174 -5.13 -17.44 -9.05
C ASP A 174 -4.59 -18.69 -8.36
N VAL A 175 -5.45 -19.34 -7.58
CA VAL A 175 -5.20 -20.65 -7.00
C VAL A 175 -4.92 -21.67 -8.11
N LEU A 176 -3.78 -22.35 -8.02
CA LEU A 176 -3.46 -23.45 -8.91
C LEU A 176 -4.24 -24.71 -8.49
N VAL A 177 -5.37 -24.96 -9.15
CA VAL A 177 -6.20 -26.16 -8.96
C VAL A 177 -5.73 -27.27 -9.91
N PRO A 178 -5.36 -28.48 -9.43
CA PRO A 178 -5.15 -29.65 -10.28
C PRO A 178 -6.45 -30.12 -10.97
N PRO A 179 -6.39 -30.71 -12.19
CA PRO A 179 -5.22 -31.12 -12.95
C PRO A 179 -4.94 -30.08 -14.04
N ALA A 180 -4.27 -28.97 -13.69
CA ALA A 180 -3.74 -28.10 -14.74
C ALA A 180 -2.69 -28.90 -15.51
N THR A 181 -3.10 -29.49 -16.64
CA THR A 181 -2.24 -30.27 -17.55
C THR A 181 -1.20 -29.40 -18.23
N THR A 182 -1.32 -28.07 -18.12
CA THR A 182 -0.24 -27.12 -18.32
C THR A 182 0.55 -26.98 -17.02
N TRP A 183 1.73 -27.59 -17.02
CA TRP A 183 2.65 -27.58 -15.90
C TRP A 183 2.91 -26.17 -15.39
N VAL A 184 3.04 -26.06 -14.07
CA VAL A 184 3.19 -24.84 -13.28
C VAL A 184 4.42 -24.00 -13.64
N ASP A 185 5.34 -24.55 -14.42
CA ASP A 185 6.51 -23.86 -14.95
C ASP A 185 6.23 -23.00 -16.21
N GLU A 186 5.05 -23.13 -16.83
CA GLU A 186 4.69 -22.39 -18.05
C GLU A 186 3.76 -21.20 -17.82
N ARG A 187 3.32 -20.92 -16.58
CA ARG A 187 2.56 -19.70 -16.28
C ARG A 187 3.48 -18.49 -16.50
N PRO A 188 3.21 -17.63 -17.50
CA PRO A 188 4.07 -16.49 -17.82
C PRO A 188 4.23 -15.52 -16.65
N GLU A 189 3.39 -15.60 -15.63
CA GLU A 189 3.38 -14.73 -14.46
C GLU A 189 4.40 -15.13 -13.38
N ARG A 190 4.75 -16.43 -13.28
CA ARG A 190 5.65 -16.92 -12.21
C ARG A 190 7.06 -16.34 -12.32
N GLN A 191 7.55 -16.11 -13.53
CA GLN A 191 8.85 -15.47 -13.78
C GLN A 191 8.95 -14.01 -13.29
N TRP A 192 7.81 -13.39 -12.92
CA TRP A 192 7.73 -12.01 -12.41
C TRP A 192 7.46 -11.94 -10.90
N THR A 193 7.28 -13.09 -10.26
CA THR A 193 6.96 -13.21 -8.83
C THR A 193 8.03 -12.58 -7.97
N GLY A 194 7.66 -11.58 -7.16
CA GLY A 194 8.58 -10.82 -6.29
C GLY A 194 9.78 -10.18 -7.01
N ARG A 195 9.83 -10.28 -8.35
CA ARG A 195 10.98 -9.86 -9.13
C ARG A 195 10.98 -8.34 -9.24
N GLY A 196 12.15 -7.75 -9.07
CA GLY A 196 12.26 -6.30 -9.11
C GLY A 196 11.67 -5.66 -7.87
N THR A 197 11.64 -6.35 -6.73
CA THR A 197 11.18 -5.78 -5.47
C THR A 197 12.01 -6.24 -4.29
N THR A 198 12.18 -5.34 -3.33
CA THR A 198 12.84 -5.61 -2.04
C THR A 198 11.89 -5.19 -0.93
N ALA A 199 11.56 -6.12 -0.03
CA ALA A 199 10.84 -5.82 1.21
C ALA A 199 11.84 -5.73 2.36
N TYR A 200 11.88 -4.62 3.08
CA TYR A 200 12.67 -4.49 4.31
C TYR A 200 11.87 -4.95 5.53
N GLU A 201 12.54 -5.55 6.51
CA GLU A 201 11.91 -5.96 7.76
C GLU A 201 11.32 -4.76 8.51
N ASN A 202 10.01 -4.78 8.75
CA ASN A 202 9.29 -3.66 9.36
C ASN A 202 9.53 -2.32 8.63
N GLY A 203 9.81 -2.40 7.34
CA GLY A 203 10.28 -1.30 6.51
C GLY A 203 9.52 -1.18 5.19
N PHE A 204 10.09 -0.51 4.20
CA PHE A 204 9.44 -0.33 2.92
C PHE A 204 9.46 -1.59 2.07
N LEU A 205 8.38 -1.78 1.29
CA LEU A 205 8.48 -2.47 0.01
C LEU A 205 8.97 -1.46 -1.03
N VAL A 206 9.99 -1.81 -1.77
CA VAL A 206 10.61 -0.98 -2.83
C VAL A 206 10.60 -1.78 -4.12
N ALA A 207 10.32 -1.13 -5.25
CA ALA A 207 10.51 -1.71 -6.57
C ALA A 207 11.88 -1.30 -7.13
N ASP A 208 12.62 -2.25 -7.69
CA ASP A 208 13.96 -2.06 -8.24
C ASP A 208 13.94 -1.09 -9.42
N GLY A 209 14.93 -0.19 -9.46
CA GLY A 209 15.04 0.82 -10.52
C GLY A 209 13.92 1.87 -10.54
N ALA A 210 13.00 1.84 -9.58
CA ALA A 210 11.91 2.80 -9.43
C ALA A 210 12.19 3.76 -8.27
N PRO A 211 11.58 4.97 -8.28
CA PRO A 211 11.52 5.76 -7.06
C PRO A 211 10.88 4.92 -5.94
N HIS A 212 11.26 5.18 -4.68
CA HIS A 212 10.86 4.39 -3.51
C HIS A 212 9.35 4.47 -3.17
N TYR A 213 8.43 4.64 -4.12
CA TYR A 213 6.99 4.72 -3.89
C TYR A 213 6.22 3.95 -4.97
N PHE A 214 5.00 3.55 -4.64
CA PHE A 214 4.01 2.99 -5.56
C PHE A 214 2.97 4.07 -5.87
N LYS A 215 2.16 3.86 -6.91
CA LYS A 215 0.99 4.70 -7.17
C LYS A 215 -0.27 3.98 -6.71
N ALA A 216 -1.12 4.68 -5.97
CA ALA A 216 -2.47 4.27 -5.67
C ALA A 216 -3.42 5.01 -6.60
N CYS A 217 -4.11 4.31 -7.48
CA CYS A 217 -5.03 4.90 -8.45
C CYS A 217 -6.47 4.53 -8.11
N LEU A 218 -7.34 5.53 -8.06
CA LEU A 218 -8.76 5.31 -7.82
C LEU A 218 -9.36 4.51 -8.97
N ARG A 219 -9.95 3.35 -8.66
CA ARG A 219 -10.65 2.52 -9.65
C ARG A 219 -11.97 2.07 -9.08
N THR A 220 -13.03 2.16 -9.89
CA THR A 220 -14.28 1.46 -9.63
C THR A 220 -14.02 -0.03 -9.80
N HIS A 221 -14.47 -0.86 -8.86
CA HIS A 221 -14.40 -2.32 -9.01
C HIS A 221 -15.07 -2.72 -10.34
N LEU A 222 -14.42 -3.56 -11.15
CA LEU A 222 -15.07 -4.18 -12.31
C LEU A 222 -16.22 -5.05 -11.77
N GLY A 223 -17.46 -4.74 -12.19
CA GLY A 223 -18.68 -5.38 -11.66
C GLY A 223 -19.27 -4.73 -10.41
N GLY A 224 -18.64 -3.70 -9.85
CA GLY A 224 -19.26 -2.87 -8.81
C GLY A 224 -20.24 -1.90 -9.45
N GLY A 225 -21.52 -1.95 -9.05
CA GLY A 225 -22.51 -0.94 -9.46
C GLY A 225 -22.02 0.48 -9.17
N VAL A 226 -22.47 1.45 -9.97
CA VAL A 226 -22.15 2.88 -9.77
C VAL A 226 -22.52 3.26 -8.33
N GLY A 227 -21.54 3.67 -7.51
CA GLY A 227 -21.72 3.98 -6.09
C GLY A 227 -21.29 2.88 -5.10
N THR A 228 -20.87 1.71 -5.57
CA THR A 228 -20.29 0.67 -4.71
C THR A 228 -18.80 0.96 -4.47
N GLY A 229 -18.42 0.93 -3.20
CA GLY A 229 -17.12 1.24 -2.61
C GLY A 229 -15.91 1.53 -3.53
N ARG A 230 -15.35 2.74 -3.41
CA ARG A 230 -14.07 3.12 -4.02
C ARG A 230 -12.89 2.38 -3.36
N ALA A 231 -12.10 1.67 -4.15
CA ALA A 231 -10.80 1.11 -3.75
C ALA A 231 -9.70 1.69 -4.64
N TRP A 232 -8.46 1.64 -4.15
CA TRP A 232 -7.30 2.19 -4.86
C TRP A 232 -6.39 1.04 -5.26
N ARG A 233 -6.24 0.81 -6.56
CA ARG A 233 -5.34 -0.22 -7.08
C ARG A 233 -3.90 0.27 -7.00
N LEU A 234 -2.98 -0.65 -6.72
CA LEU A 234 -1.56 -0.37 -6.58
C LEU A 234 -0.81 -0.61 -7.89
N TYR A 235 0.11 0.30 -8.22
CA TYR A 235 0.94 0.25 -9.41
C TYR A 235 2.39 0.55 -9.04
N ALA A 236 3.32 -0.21 -9.63
CA ALA A 236 4.74 0.13 -9.63
C ALA A 236 4.99 1.33 -10.56
N THR A 237 5.95 2.17 -10.19
CA THR A 237 6.29 3.39 -10.93
C THR A 237 7.22 3.16 -12.11
N SER A 238 7.75 1.96 -12.29
CA SER A 238 8.76 1.63 -13.30
C SER A 238 8.24 1.67 -14.75
N ASN A 239 6.91 1.68 -14.94
CA ASN A 239 6.30 1.52 -16.26
C ASN A 239 5.54 2.80 -16.65
N TRP A 240 5.92 3.38 -17.78
CA TRP A 240 5.47 4.66 -18.37
C TRP A 240 4.00 4.75 -18.77
N VAL A 241 3.12 3.90 -18.24
CA VAL A 241 1.69 4.14 -18.43
C VAL A 241 1.41 5.49 -17.80
N ALA A 242 0.92 6.43 -18.61
CA ALA A 242 0.40 7.71 -18.18
C ALA A 242 -0.82 7.42 -17.29
N LEU A 243 -0.52 7.08 -16.04
CA LEU A 243 -1.50 6.77 -15.03
C LEU A 243 -2.29 8.06 -14.78
N ASP A 244 -3.61 7.94 -14.87
CA ASP A 244 -4.60 9.01 -14.87
C ASP A 244 -4.40 10.07 -13.78
N ALA A 245 -5.10 11.19 -13.91
CA ALA A 245 -5.14 12.28 -12.92
C ALA A 245 -5.54 11.85 -11.49
N ASP A 246 -6.12 10.66 -11.32
CA ASP A 246 -6.59 10.14 -10.02
C ASP A 246 -5.60 9.15 -9.34
N CYS A 247 -4.31 9.29 -9.62
CA CYS A 247 -3.25 8.49 -9.02
C CYS A 247 -2.36 9.31 -8.08
N GLU A 248 -2.03 8.73 -6.93
CA GLU A 248 -1.17 9.39 -5.94
C GLU A 248 -0.03 8.51 -5.47
N PRO A 249 1.12 9.11 -5.11
CA PRO A 249 2.23 8.36 -4.54
C PRO A 249 1.87 7.82 -3.16
N VAL A 250 2.15 6.53 -2.94
CA VAL A 250 2.01 5.83 -1.67
C VAL A 250 3.27 5.05 -1.37
N LYS A 251 3.64 5.00 -0.10
CA LYS A 251 4.67 4.10 0.43
C LYS A 251 3.97 2.86 0.96
N LEU A 252 4.54 1.68 0.70
CA LEU A 252 4.05 0.44 1.26
C LEU A 252 5.03 0.01 2.35
N VAL A 253 4.52 -0.21 3.56
CA VAL A 253 5.31 -0.61 4.73
C VAL A 253 4.99 -2.05 5.07
N ALA A 254 5.98 -2.92 4.98
CA ALA A 254 5.96 -4.29 5.44
C ALA A 254 5.98 -4.32 6.97
N THR A 255 5.19 -5.18 7.58
CA THR A 255 5.21 -5.48 9.01
C THR A 255 5.18 -6.98 9.19
N MET A 256 6.17 -7.52 9.91
CA MET A 256 6.27 -8.97 10.07
C MET A 256 5.12 -9.53 10.89
N VAL A 257 4.58 -10.68 10.47
CA VAL A 257 3.44 -11.34 11.11
C VAL A 257 3.64 -12.85 11.13
N ASP A 258 2.79 -13.54 11.89
CA ASP A 258 2.69 -15.01 11.82
C ASP A 258 2.09 -15.44 10.47
N ALA A 259 2.59 -16.53 9.89
CA ALA A 259 2.09 -17.09 8.64
C ALA A 259 0.59 -17.44 8.73
N LYS A 260 0.14 -17.90 9.90
CA LYS A 260 -1.25 -18.23 10.18
C LYS A 260 -2.19 -17.03 10.10
N MET A 261 -1.69 -15.80 10.04
CA MET A 261 -2.54 -14.64 9.73
C MET A 261 -3.01 -14.60 8.28
N GLY A 262 -2.39 -15.38 7.38
CA GLY A 262 -2.75 -15.47 5.96
C GLY A 262 -4.13 -16.08 5.72
N ALA A 263 -4.42 -16.37 4.47
CA ALA A 263 -5.63 -17.07 4.05
C ALA A 263 -5.33 -18.52 3.65
N TYR A 264 -6.37 -19.33 3.49
CA TYR A 264 -6.20 -20.63 2.85
C TYR A 264 -5.95 -20.46 1.34
N GLU A 265 -6.72 -19.59 0.69
CA GLU A 265 -6.58 -19.17 -0.70
C GLU A 265 -7.15 -17.75 -0.90
N TYR A 266 -6.67 -17.04 -1.93
CA TYR A 266 -7.15 -15.72 -2.36
C TYR A 266 -7.84 -15.83 -3.74
N HIS A 267 -8.94 -15.10 -3.95
CA HIS A 267 -9.74 -15.07 -5.19
C HIS A 267 -9.83 -13.65 -5.76
#